data_AF-A0A382ADU2-F1
#
_entry.id   AF-A0A382ADU2-F1
#
_cell.length_a   1.000
_cell.length_b   1.000
_cell.length_c   1.000
_cell.angle_alpha   90.00
_cell.angle_beta   90.00
_cell.angle_gamma   90.00
#
_symmetry.space_group_name_H-M   'P 1'
#
loop_
_entity.id
_entity.type
_entity.pdbx_description
1 polymer ?
#
loop_
_entity_poly.entity_id
_entity_poly.type
_entity_poly.pdbx_seq_one_letter_code
_entity_poly.pdbx_strand_id
1 'polypeptide(L)'
;MSIIGCRPTVSEHYDIYTQDVKNVISEYKPGLSGIASIVFRNEEQYFISKNPTAKKNYEDEIDPYKGTLELWYCKNQSVIVDILLIIITISSVFVPSSKLHNYLFRNLPNHPLFNPA
;
A
#
# COMPACT_ATOMS: atom_id res chain seq x y z
N MET A 1 4.90 -8.32 -15.49
CA MET A 1 3.94 -7.68 -14.57
C MET A 1 2.95 -8.72 -14.08
N SER A 2 2.52 -8.61 -12.84
CA SER A 2 1.52 -9.46 -12.19
C SER A 2 0.17 -8.72 -12.08
N ILE A 3 -0.93 -9.43 -11.82
CA ILE A 3 -2.21 -8.79 -11.47
C ILE A 3 -2.11 -8.16 -10.09
N ILE A 4 -1.57 -8.92 -9.13
CA ILE A 4 -1.32 -8.46 -7.75
C ILE A 4 0.19 -8.40 -7.51
N GLY A 5 0.66 -7.28 -6.95
CA GLY A 5 2.08 -7.06 -6.66
C GLY A 5 2.38 -5.62 -6.26
N CYS A 6 3.65 -5.37 -5.95
CA CYS A 6 4.12 -4.04 -5.58
C CYS A 6 3.91 -3.05 -6.73
N ARG A 7 3.45 -1.85 -6.41
CA ARG A 7 3.26 -0.82 -7.44
C ARG A 7 4.60 -0.21 -7.83
N PRO A 8 4.89 0.00 -9.13
CA PRO A 8 6.08 0.74 -9.52
C PRO A 8 5.97 2.18 -9.03
N THR A 9 6.92 2.59 -8.19
CA THR A 9 7.04 3.96 -7.66
C THR A 9 8.04 4.77 -8.48
N VAL A 10 7.86 6.09 -8.51
CA VAL A 10 8.89 6.99 -9.06
C VAL A 10 10.14 6.94 -8.19
N SER A 11 11.29 7.21 -8.81
CA SER A 11 12.60 7.05 -8.17
C SER A 11 12.73 7.84 -6.88
N GLU A 12 12.16 9.06 -6.83
CA GLU A 12 12.23 9.93 -5.67
C GLU A 12 11.58 9.30 -4.42
N HIS A 13 10.41 8.69 -4.59
CA HIS A 13 9.71 8.01 -3.48
C HIS A 13 10.34 6.66 -3.16
N TYR A 14 10.84 5.95 -4.19
CA TYR A 14 11.57 4.71 -3.98
C TYR A 14 12.83 4.95 -3.15
N ASP A 15 13.52 6.06 -3.36
CA ASP A 15 14.78 6.36 -2.69
C ASP A 15 14.65 6.61 -1.18
N ILE A 16 13.46 7.00 -0.72
CA ILE A 16 13.13 7.20 0.69
C ILE A 16 13.07 5.86 1.45
N TYR A 17 12.79 4.76 0.75
CA TYR A 17 12.70 3.44 1.38
C TYR A 17 14.04 3.00 1.98
N THR A 18 13.96 2.29 3.11
CA THR A 18 15.14 1.65 3.70
C THR A 18 15.71 0.60 2.76
N GLN A 19 16.99 0.30 2.90
CA GLN A 19 17.65 -0.67 2.03
C GLN A 19 16.99 -2.05 2.08
N ASP A 20 16.47 -2.45 3.24
CA ASP A 20 15.75 -3.71 3.42
C ASP A 20 14.47 -3.76 2.58
N VAL A 21 13.69 -2.67 2.58
CA VAL A 21 12.47 -2.53 1.76
C VAL A 21 12.83 -2.59 0.28
N LYS A 22 13.85 -1.84 -0.15
CA LYS A 22 14.32 -1.82 -1.55
C LYS A 22 14.76 -3.20 -2.02
N ASN A 23 15.57 -3.89 -1.22
CA ASN A 23 16.06 -5.23 -1.54
C ASN A 23 14.88 -6.19 -1.76
N VAL A 24 13.92 -6.20 -0.83
CA VAL A 24 12.72 -7.05 -0.97
C VAL A 24 11.91 -6.66 -2.19
N ILE A 25 11.48 -5.39 -2.33
CA ILE A 25 10.61 -4.96 -3.44
C ILE A 25 11.24 -5.23 -4.81
N SER A 26 12.56 -5.07 -4.94
CA SER A 26 13.29 -5.28 -6.21
C SER A 26 13.25 -6.72 -6.71
N GLU A 27 13.02 -7.71 -5.84
CA GLU A 27 12.91 -9.12 -6.20
C GLU A 27 11.54 -9.48 -6.77
N TYR A 28 10.52 -8.64 -6.56
CA TYR A 28 9.14 -8.93 -6.97
C TYR A 28 8.77 -8.21 -8.26
N LYS A 29 7.96 -8.89 -9.07
CA LYS A 29 7.41 -8.30 -10.30
C LYS A 29 6.33 -7.28 -9.94
N PRO A 30 6.33 -6.10 -10.57
CA PRO A 30 5.31 -5.10 -10.29
C PRO A 30 3.91 -5.60 -10.67
N GLY A 31 2.93 -5.19 -9.86
CA GLY A 31 1.51 -5.53 -9.99
C GLY A 31 0.65 -4.41 -10.57
N LEU A 32 -0.50 -4.78 -11.14
CA LEU A 32 -1.55 -3.81 -11.53
C LEU A 32 -2.25 -3.23 -10.29
N SER A 33 -2.46 -4.08 -9.29
CA SER A 33 -3.05 -3.74 -7.98
C SER A 33 -2.21 -4.36 -6.87
N GLY A 34 -2.37 -3.87 -5.64
CA GLY A 34 -1.60 -4.31 -4.49
C GLY A 34 -2.19 -3.77 -3.19
N ILE A 35 -1.72 -4.30 -2.06
CA ILE A 35 -2.25 -3.94 -0.74
C ILE A 35 -2.11 -2.44 -0.44
N ALA A 36 -0.99 -1.82 -0.83
CA ALA A 36 -0.78 -0.39 -0.67
C ALA A 36 -1.80 0.43 -1.46
N SER A 37 -2.17 0.00 -2.67
CA SER A 37 -3.20 0.68 -3.47
C SER A 37 -4.62 0.54 -2.90
N ILE A 38 -4.90 -0.58 -2.21
CA ILE A 38 -6.18 -0.79 -1.53
C ILE A 38 -6.28 0.12 -0.30
N VAL A 39 -5.25 0.13 0.55
CA VAL A 39 -5.20 0.95 1.77
C VAL A 39 -5.22 2.44 1.43
N PHE A 40 -4.43 2.86 0.43
CA PHE A 40 -4.34 4.24 -0.03
C PHE A 40 -5.24 4.55 -1.22
N ARG A 41 -6.41 3.91 -1.33
CA ARG A 41 -7.33 4.18 -2.44
C ARG A 41 -7.74 5.66 -2.54
N ASN A 42 -8.01 6.30 -1.40
CA ASN A 42 -8.41 7.71 -1.32
C ASN A 42 -7.22 8.61 -0.96
N GLU A 43 -6.03 8.33 -1.49
CA GLU A 43 -4.81 9.05 -1.14
C GLU A 43 -4.91 10.57 -1.35
N GLU A 44 -5.68 10.97 -2.36
CA GLU A 44 -5.98 12.37 -2.70
C GLU A 44 -6.52 13.17 -1.50
N GLN A 45 -7.20 12.52 -0.55
CA GLN A 45 -7.71 13.19 0.66
C GLN A 45 -6.58 13.75 1.55
N TYR A 46 -5.39 13.16 1.50
CA TYR A 46 -4.23 13.62 2.25
C TYR A 46 -3.51 14.79 1.56
N PHE A 47 -3.83 15.04 0.27
CA PHE A 47 -3.26 16.13 -0.53
C PHE A 47 -4.13 17.40 -0.57
N ILE A 48 -5.25 17.45 0.16
CA ILE A 48 -6.23 18.55 0.10
C ILE A 48 -5.62 19.92 0.46
N SER A 49 -4.56 19.96 1.27
CA SER A 49 -3.82 21.20 1.49
C SER A 49 -2.68 21.31 0.47
N LYS A 50 -2.78 22.25 -0.49
CA LYS A 50 -1.69 22.68 -1.39
C LYS A 50 -0.53 23.38 -0.64
N ASN A 51 -0.28 23.00 0.60
CA ASN A 51 0.81 23.54 1.40
C ASN A 51 2.10 22.77 1.11
N PRO A 52 3.25 23.45 0.98
CA PRO A 52 4.55 22.79 0.83
C PRO A 52 4.88 21.85 1.99
N THR A 53 4.28 22.05 3.17
CA THR A 53 4.36 21.13 4.32
C THR A 53 3.68 19.78 4.09
N ALA A 54 2.64 19.72 3.24
CA ALA A 54 1.93 18.47 2.94
C ALA A 54 2.81 17.48 2.18
N LYS A 55 3.70 17.98 1.31
CA LYS A 55 4.69 17.15 0.61
C LYS A 55 5.70 16.53 1.58
N LYS A 56 6.15 17.27 2.60
CA LYS A 56 7.04 16.74 3.64
C LYS A 56 6.37 15.65 4.47
N ASN A 57 5.16 15.90 4.95
CA ASN A 57 4.41 14.89 5.71
C ASN A 57 4.15 13.60 4.91
N TYR A 58 4.05 13.72 3.59
CA TYR A 58 3.93 12.58 2.70
C TYR A 58 5.19 11.71 2.68
N GLU A 59 6.34 12.34 2.42
CA GLU A 59 7.65 11.67 2.38
C GLU A 59 8.02 11.10 3.76
N ASP A 60 7.63 11.78 4.84
CA ASP A 60 7.98 11.41 6.22
C ASP A 60 7.04 10.34 6.83
N GLU A 61 5.76 10.29 6.44
CA GLU A 61 4.79 9.36 7.04
C GLU A 61 4.15 8.36 6.05
N ILE A 62 3.77 8.82 4.85
CA ILE A 62 3.03 7.98 3.89
C ILE A 62 3.97 7.01 3.19
N ASP A 63 5.11 7.48 2.68
CA ASP A 63 6.05 6.63 1.95
C ASP A 63 6.61 5.48 2.82
N PRO A 64 7.11 5.73 4.06
CA PRO A 64 7.55 4.64 4.92
C PRO A 64 6.43 3.64 5.20
N TYR A 65 5.21 4.12 5.45
CA TYR A 65 4.08 3.23 5.71
C TYR A 65 3.69 2.40 4.48
N LYS A 66 3.70 2.97 3.27
CA LYS A 66 3.55 2.21 2.03
C LYS A 66 4.60 1.12 1.90
N GLY A 67 5.86 1.43 2.20
CA GLY A 67 6.94 0.44 2.24
C GLY A 67 6.64 -0.72 3.19
N THR A 68 6.08 -0.46 4.38
CA THR A 68 5.69 -1.53 5.32
C THR A 68 4.55 -2.42 4.80
N LEU A 69 3.60 -1.85 4.05
CA LEU A 69 2.51 -2.61 3.43
C LEU A 69 3.04 -3.52 2.33
N GLU A 70 3.95 -3.02 1.49
CA GLU A 70 4.58 -3.82 0.44
C GLU A 70 5.44 -4.94 1.02
N LEU A 71 6.24 -4.66 2.06
CA LEU A 71 6.97 -5.68 2.80
C LEU A 71 6.05 -6.76 3.38
N TRP A 72 4.91 -6.34 3.95
CA TRP A 72 3.93 -7.27 4.47
C TRP A 72 3.38 -8.18 3.37
N TYR A 73 3.08 -7.63 2.19
CA TYR A 73 2.62 -8.42 1.05
C TYR A 73 3.68 -9.40 0.59
N CYS A 74 4.92 -8.96 0.38
CA CYS A 74 6.03 -9.85 0.01
C CYS A 74 6.22 -10.99 1.01
N LYS A 75 6.12 -10.71 2.32
CA LYS A 75 6.26 -11.72 3.38
C LYS A 75 5.09 -12.72 3.42
N ASN A 76 3.88 -12.28 3.10
CA ASN A 76 2.67 -13.11 3.18
C ASN A 76 2.18 -13.57 1.81
N GLN A 77 3.00 -13.40 0.76
CA GLN A 77 2.57 -13.67 -0.61
C GLN A 77 2.19 -15.14 -0.76
N SER A 78 0.96 -15.37 -1.18
CA SER A 78 0.43 -16.69 -1.47
C SER A 78 -0.74 -16.56 -2.44
N VAL A 79 -1.06 -17.64 -3.15
CA VAL A 79 -2.21 -17.67 -4.09
C VAL A 79 -3.52 -17.27 -3.39
N ILE A 80 -3.68 -17.64 -2.11
CA ILE A 80 -4.86 -17.28 -1.31
C ILE A 80 -4.89 -15.77 -1.05
N VAL A 81 -3.77 -15.18 -0.65
CA VAL A 81 -3.66 -13.73 -0.42
C VAL A 81 -3.94 -12.96 -1.71
N ASP A 82 -3.42 -13.41 -2.85
CA ASP A 82 -3.66 -12.77 -4.14
C ASP A 82 -5.15 -12.81 -4.53
N ILE A 83 -5.83 -13.94 -4.34
CA ILE A 83 -7.27 -14.07 -4.58
C ILE A 83 -8.06 -13.15 -3.65
N LEU A 84 -7.71 -13.10 -2.36
CA LEU A 84 -8.38 -12.22 -1.40
C LEU A 84 -8.18 -10.74 -1.77
N LEU A 85 -6.97 -10.35 -2.19
CA LEU A 85 -6.68 -9.00 -2.64
C LEU A 85 -7.49 -8.63 -3.88
N ILE A 86 -7.65 -9.54 -4.85
CA ILE A 86 -8.52 -9.33 -6.01
C ILE A 86 -9.97 -9.09 -5.57
N ILE A 87 -10.49 -9.92 -4.65
CA ILE A 87 -11.86 -9.79 -4.13
C ILE A 87 -12.04 -8.44 -3.42
N ILE A 88 -11.08 -8.03 -2.59
CA ILE A 88 -11.12 -6.74 -1.90
C ILE A 88 -11.06 -5.59 -2.90
N THR A 89 -10.18 -5.66 -3.90
CA THR A 89 -10.09 -4.64 -4.96
C THR A 89 -11.43 -4.50 -5.69
N ILE A 90 -12.06 -5.61 -6.10
CA ILE A 90 -13.38 -5.59 -6.74
C ILE A 90 -14.44 -5.03 -5.79
N SER A 91 -14.50 -5.52 -4.54
CA SER A 91 -15.46 -5.05 -3.54
C SER A 91 -15.31 -3.56 -3.25
N SER A 92 -14.09 -3.04 -3.24
CA SER A 92 -13.83 -1.62 -3.00
C SER A 92 -14.38 -0.74 -4.13
N VAL A 93 -14.55 -1.26 -5.36
CA VAL A 93 -15.20 -0.53 -6.46
C VAL A 93 -16.69 -0.35 -6.19
N PHE A 94 -17.35 -1.35 -5.63
CA PHE A 94 -18.78 -1.28 -5.28
C PHE A 94 -19.02 -0.57 -3.94
N VAL A 95 -18.13 -0.74 -2.97
CA VAL A 95 -18.22 -0.17 -1.62
C VAL A 95 -16.89 0.48 -1.22
N PRO A 96 -16.65 1.74 -1.60
CA PRO A 96 -15.35 2.41 -1.42
C PRO A 96 -14.90 2.55 0.04
N SER A 97 -15.84 2.59 0.99
CA SER A 97 -15.56 2.77 2.42
C SER A 97 -15.36 1.47 3.20
N SER A 98 -15.35 0.31 2.52
CA SER A 98 -15.24 -0.98 3.22
C SER A 98 -13.82 -1.22 3.74
N LYS A 99 -13.65 -1.36 5.07
CA LYS A 99 -12.38 -1.78 5.71
C LYS A 99 -12.18 -3.30 5.68
N LEU A 100 -12.57 -3.95 4.57
CA LEU A 100 -12.54 -5.41 4.43
C LEU A 100 -11.13 -5.98 4.56
N HIS A 101 -10.12 -5.23 4.12
CA HIS A 101 -8.72 -5.62 4.24
C HIS A 101 -8.27 -5.77 5.71
N ASN A 102 -8.74 -4.93 6.64
CA ASN A 102 -8.41 -5.06 8.07
C ASN A 102 -9.09 -6.27 8.71
N TYR A 103 -10.30 -6.61 8.24
CA TYR A 103 -11.01 -7.79 8.74
C TYR A 103 -10.38 -9.09 8.24
N LEU A 104 -10.03 -9.14 6.95
CA LEU A 104 -9.45 -10.33 6.30
C LEU A 104 -7.97 -10.53 6.67
N PHE A 105 -7.22 -9.44 6.84
CA PHE A 105 -5.80 -9.46 7.16
C PHE A 105 -5.54 -8.84 8.54
N ARG A 106 -5.77 -9.63 9.60
CA ARG A 106 -5.53 -9.21 11.00
C ARG A 106 -4.06 -8.84 11.30
N ASN A 107 -3.12 -9.35 10.51
CA ASN A 107 -1.69 -9.07 10.67
C ASN A 107 -1.20 -7.89 9.80
N LEU A 108 -2.11 -7.19 9.14
CA LEU A 108 -1.74 -6.04 8.32
C LEU A 108 -1.19 -4.92 9.23
N PRO A 109 -0.13 -4.21 8.81
CA PRO A 109 0.31 -3.01 9.51
C PRO A 109 -0.86 -2.06 9.72
N ASN A 110 -1.00 -1.53 10.93
CA ASN A 110 -1.98 -0.52 11.26
C ASN A 110 -1.26 0.81 11.41
N HIS A 111 -1.93 1.89 11.00
CA HIS A 111 -1.45 3.26 11.18
C HIS A 111 -2.59 4.13 11.68
N PRO A 112 -2.38 4.95 12.73
CA PRO A 112 -3.45 5.74 13.34
C PRO A 112 -4.15 6.67 12.33
N LEU A 113 -3.42 7.15 11.32
CA LEU A 113 -3.94 8.07 10.31
C LEU A 113 -4.41 7.39 9.02
N PHE A 114 -3.74 6.32 8.58
CA PHE A 114 -3.91 5.76 7.23
C PHE A 114 -4.63 4.41 7.21
N ASN A 115 -4.51 3.64 8.30
CA ASN A 115 -5.18 2.35 8.45
C ASN A 115 -5.48 2.08 9.93
N PRO A 116 -6.46 2.79 10.52
CA PRO A 116 -6.79 2.60 11.92
C PRO A 116 -7.37 1.19 12.13
N ALA A 117 -6.93 0.55 13.22
CA ALA A 117 -7.38 -0.77 13.66
C ALA A 117 -8.91 -0.84 13.84
#